data_AF-A0A9D8B8T7-F1
#
_entry.id   AF-A0A9D8B8T7-F1
#
_cell.length_a   1.000
_cell.length_b   1.000
_cell.length_c   1.000
_cell.angle_alpha   90.00
_cell.angle_beta   90.00
_cell.angle_gamma   90.00
#
_symmetry.space_group_name_H-M   'P 1'
#
loop_
_entity.id
_entity.type
_entity.pdbx_description
1 polymer ?
#
loop_
_entity_poly.entity_id
_entity_poly.type
_entity_poly.pdbx_seq_one_letter_code
_entity_poly.pdbx_strand_id
1 'polypeptide(L)'
;MRDSVLRAITEYADYGFDTLPLAPNSKRAIVRGWQSLDPTEMWRDAPTDANIGLRCGGDSQLGVFDADDKHDAQTSANLTRYLAGLGLDDGDYPLIATPNVGRHFYLRVDGNLPGNFRHYRADFGAGEFRYDKGAYVGAPPSIVDGKVYRLLSGDLRSLPRVDVRDVLPILANQEAANTTPIASLERDALTISRRCWKLLQGEGIGRYHSRSEFEQAILASLANTGHDFDAVLSLFLRYPCGGKFRELYTKNPQRAIKWLSHSFDNARQFCESHESRGRRVASSAMQWALSHTWTGKASLSDRAAFIACATIAYQSGCIEFAAPCRTVAELAQVRRDTATNSLHRLTDAGLLVPVKAATVSLANVYRLGLLHSGTLPKVSNVCKCPVMQHDAFRARGYGQTFKASGLGKSSGMVFDELRRSEPLTVKELTERTGRARQTVWRVLSRMARVVDDSTGEILAMVEQDDGGKWRARDDVDLDRIAKALGTFGGNAEQKRRHAEERRAHRESLQREDKQKWRNTPRRCA
;
A
#
# COMPACT_ATOMS: atom_id res chain seq x y z
N MET A 1 17.88 25.08 41.88
CA MET A 1 17.89 24.20 40.69
C MET A 1 17.28 22.83 41.00
N ARG A 2 17.65 22.18 42.11
CA ARG A 2 17.01 20.91 42.54
C ARG A 2 15.48 21.01 42.69
N ASP A 3 15.00 22.03 43.40
CA ASP A 3 13.56 22.21 43.64
C ASP A 3 12.77 22.57 42.39
N SER A 4 13.42 23.20 41.40
CA SER A 4 12.79 23.55 40.13
C SER A 4 12.66 22.35 39.19
N VAL A 5 13.63 21.43 39.20
CA VAL A 5 13.57 20.20 38.40
C VAL A 5 12.52 19.24 38.95
N LEU A 6 12.50 19.01 40.26
CA LEU A 6 11.50 18.15 40.90
C LEU A 6 10.08 18.66 40.68
N ARG A 7 9.85 19.98 40.82
CA ARG A 7 8.56 20.59 40.53
C ARG A 7 8.13 20.38 39.08
N ALA A 8 9.04 20.61 38.13
CA ALA A 8 8.74 20.43 36.71
C ALA A 8 8.43 18.97 36.36
N ILE A 9 9.10 17.99 36.96
CA ILE A 9 8.78 16.57 36.78
C ILE A 9 7.34 16.28 37.20
N THR A 10 6.93 16.77 38.37
CA THR A 10 5.56 16.63 38.86
C THR A 10 4.57 17.31 37.92
N GLU A 11 4.83 18.54 37.49
CA GLU A 11 3.96 19.27 36.55
C GLU A 11 3.79 18.51 35.23
N TYR A 12 4.88 18.00 34.63
CA TYR A 12 4.79 17.23 33.40
C TYR A 12 4.00 15.93 33.58
N ALA A 13 4.18 15.24 34.70
CA ALA A 13 3.41 14.03 35.02
C ALA A 13 1.91 14.36 35.17
N ASP A 14 1.57 15.47 35.82
CA ASP A 14 0.18 15.95 35.95
C ASP A 14 -0.45 16.29 34.59
N TYR A 15 0.36 16.71 33.62
CA TYR A 15 -0.09 16.96 32.24
C TYR A 15 -0.18 15.67 31.39
N GLY A 16 0.19 14.51 31.96
CA GLY A 16 0.16 13.21 31.30
C GLY A 16 1.40 12.90 30.45
N PHE A 17 2.51 13.63 30.63
CA PHE A 17 3.75 13.34 29.93
C PHE A 17 4.61 12.31 30.67
N ASP A 18 5.19 11.41 29.87
CA ASP A 18 6.19 10.47 30.35
C ASP A 18 7.55 11.17 30.45
N THR A 19 8.00 11.47 31.67
CA THR A 19 9.30 12.09 31.91
C THR A 19 10.43 11.05 32.03
N LEU A 20 11.64 11.43 31.63
CA LEU A 20 12.85 10.62 31.86
C LEU A 20 14.07 11.50 32.23
N PRO A 21 15.03 10.99 33.02
CA PRO A 21 16.23 11.72 33.37
C PRO A 21 17.27 11.70 32.24
N LEU A 22 17.79 12.87 31.92
CA LEU A 22 18.91 13.07 31.01
C LEU A 22 20.14 13.49 31.81
N ALA A 23 21.33 13.11 31.33
CA ALA A 23 22.58 13.43 31.99
C ALA A 23 22.74 14.96 32.17
N PRO A 24 23.30 15.44 33.29
CA PRO A 24 23.53 16.86 33.52
C PRO A 24 24.28 17.52 32.37
N ASN A 25 23.86 18.72 31.97
CA ASN A 25 24.41 19.46 30.84
C ASN A 25 24.41 18.69 29.49
N SER A 26 23.54 17.68 29.33
CA SER A 26 23.49 16.83 28.16
C SER A 26 22.05 16.55 27.70
N LYS A 27 21.91 16.06 26.47
CA LYS A 27 20.65 15.53 25.91
C LYS A 27 20.54 14.01 26.02
N ARG A 28 21.51 13.31 26.63
CA ARG A 28 21.57 11.84 26.65
C ARG A 28 20.77 11.27 27.81
N ALA A 29 19.88 10.31 27.56
CA ALA A 29 19.20 9.56 28.61
C ALA A 29 20.22 8.81 29.50
N ILE A 30 20.03 8.86 30.82
CA ILE A 30 20.90 8.18 31.79
C ILE A 30 20.56 6.68 31.84
N VAL A 31 19.27 6.37 31.78
CA VAL A 31 18.75 5.02 31.99
C VAL A 31 18.74 4.23 30.69
N ARG A 32 19.25 2.99 30.71
CA ARG A 32 19.14 2.06 29.57
C ARG A 32 17.74 1.45 29.53
N GLY A 33 17.20 1.24 28.33
CA GLY A 33 15.84 0.70 28.18
C GLY A 33 14.74 1.67 28.58
N TRP A 34 15.04 2.98 28.65
CA TRP A 34 14.09 4.04 28.99
C TRP A 34 12.81 4.04 28.13
N GLN A 35 12.81 3.39 26.97
CA GLN A 35 11.64 3.27 26.10
C GLN A 35 10.48 2.50 26.74
N SER A 36 10.78 1.56 27.64
CA SER A 36 9.79 0.65 28.23
C SER A 36 9.62 0.79 29.75
N LEU A 37 10.47 1.58 30.41
CA LEU A 37 10.44 1.76 31.87
C LEU A 37 9.41 2.80 32.29
N ASP A 38 8.87 2.63 33.50
CA ASP A 38 8.00 3.62 34.12
C ASP A 38 8.80 4.88 34.53
N PRO A 39 8.25 6.09 34.37
CA PRO A 39 8.92 7.32 34.83
C PRO A 39 9.40 7.26 36.28
N THR A 40 8.61 6.72 37.21
CA THR A 40 8.96 6.62 38.62
C THR A 40 10.19 5.75 38.83
N GLU A 41 10.31 4.66 38.07
CA GLU A 41 11.49 3.79 38.11
C GLU A 41 12.71 4.48 37.53
N MET A 42 12.55 5.21 36.42
CA MET A 42 13.66 5.93 35.77
C MET A 42 14.24 7.02 36.68
N TRP A 43 13.39 7.72 37.45
CA TRP A 43 13.83 8.84 38.31
C TRP A 43 14.38 8.41 39.68
N ARG A 44 14.24 7.14 40.08
CA ARG A 44 14.63 6.65 41.42
C ARG A 44 16.08 6.98 41.79
N ASP A 45 17.01 6.72 40.86
CA ASP A 45 18.45 6.87 41.05
C ASP A 45 19.04 8.02 40.22
N ALA A 46 18.18 8.93 39.73
CA ALA A 46 18.62 10.03 38.89
C ALA A 46 19.39 11.09 39.72
N PRO A 47 20.49 11.66 39.17
CA PRO A 47 21.17 12.79 39.79
C PRO A 47 20.22 13.96 40.03
N THR A 48 20.44 14.69 41.11
CA THR A 48 19.59 15.82 41.51
C THR A 48 19.67 17.02 40.56
N ASP A 49 20.69 17.04 39.71
CA ASP A 49 20.97 18.02 38.66
C ASP A 49 20.73 17.45 37.25
N ALA A 50 20.04 16.30 37.15
CA ALA A 50 19.65 15.73 35.87
C ALA A 50 18.74 16.69 35.08
N ASN A 51 18.90 16.66 33.77
CA ASN A 51 17.98 17.31 32.84
C ASN A 51 16.72 16.46 32.66
N ILE A 52 15.64 17.07 32.17
CA ILE A 52 14.35 16.44 31.92
C ILE A 52 14.20 16.15 30.42
N GLY A 53 13.91 14.90 30.10
CA GLY A 53 13.41 14.47 28.80
C GLY A 53 11.92 14.15 28.87
N LEU A 54 11.22 14.36 27.77
CA LEU A 54 9.84 13.91 27.56
C LEU A 54 9.83 12.85 26.48
N ARG A 55 9.40 11.64 26.84
CA ARG A 55 9.21 10.52 25.91
C ARG A 55 8.00 10.83 25.02
N CYS A 56 8.16 10.68 23.72
CA CYS A 56 7.10 10.90 22.75
C CYS A 56 6.12 9.72 22.72
N GLY A 57 4.95 9.91 22.09
CA GLY A 57 3.89 8.92 22.04
C GLY A 57 3.24 8.71 23.41
N GLY A 58 3.05 7.44 23.79
CA GLY A 58 2.43 7.07 25.06
C GLY A 58 0.98 7.53 25.20
N ASP A 59 0.53 7.63 26.45
CA ASP A 59 -0.88 7.91 26.76
C ASP A 59 -1.25 9.36 26.44
N SER A 60 -0.27 10.29 26.47
CA SER A 60 -0.46 11.67 25.99
C SER A 60 -0.46 11.79 24.47
N GLN A 61 -0.04 10.74 23.75
CA GLN A 61 0.14 10.73 22.30
C GLN A 61 0.99 11.92 21.82
N LEU A 62 2.06 12.22 22.57
CA LEU A 62 2.89 13.40 22.34
C LEU A 62 3.66 13.28 21.00
N GLY A 63 3.40 14.20 20.09
CA GLY A 63 4.21 14.45 18.91
C GLY A 63 4.98 15.75 19.03
N VAL A 64 6.23 15.75 18.55
CA VAL A 64 7.09 16.93 18.55
C VAL A 64 7.71 17.13 17.18
N PHE A 65 7.43 18.27 16.56
CA PHE A 65 8.20 18.75 15.42
C PHE A 65 9.49 19.40 15.93
N ASP A 66 10.64 18.74 15.76
CA ASP A 66 11.97 19.25 16.08
C ASP A 66 12.54 19.97 14.85
N ALA A 67 12.58 21.30 14.89
CA ALA A 67 13.08 22.16 13.84
C ALA A 67 14.55 22.50 14.07
N ASP A 68 15.43 22.02 13.20
CA ASP A 68 16.87 22.26 13.30
C ASP A 68 17.29 23.50 12.49
N ASP A 69 16.90 24.67 13.00
CA ASP A 69 17.18 25.96 12.36
C ASP A 69 18.68 26.28 12.25
N LYS A 70 19.55 25.54 12.94
CA LYS A 70 21.00 25.64 12.78
C LYS A 70 21.43 25.15 11.39
N HIS A 71 20.74 24.15 10.85
CA HIS A 71 21.04 23.56 9.55
C HIS A 71 20.17 24.14 8.44
N ASP A 72 18.94 24.54 8.75
CA ASP A 72 18.08 25.31 7.84
C ASP A 72 17.20 26.28 8.61
N ALA A 73 17.58 27.56 8.60
CA ALA A 73 16.91 28.64 9.32
C ALA A 73 15.45 28.87 8.91
N GLN A 74 14.96 28.25 7.82
CA GLN A 74 13.57 28.36 7.40
C GLN A 74 12.66 27.29 8.01
N THR A 75 13.20 26.26 8.68
CA THR A 75 12.41 25.11 9.13
C THR A 75 11.29 25.53 10.08
N SER A 76 11.61 26.29 11.14
CA SER A 76 10.57 26.76 12.07
C SER A 76 9.54 27.65 11.37
N ALA A 77 9.97 28.52 10.45
CA ALA A 77 9.06 29.38 9.71
C ALA A 77 8.14 28.59 8.76
N ASN A 78 8.65 27.50 8.17
CA ASN A 78 7.88 26.59 7.33
C ASN A 78 6.86 25.81 8.16
N LEU A 79 7.25 25.32 9.34
CA LEU A 79 6.33 24.66 10.29
C LEU A 79 5.23 25.60 10.77
N THR A 80 5.55 26.84 11.16
CA THR A 80 4.55 27.84 11.54
C THR A 80 3.55 28.09 10.41
N ARG A 81 4.02 28.30 9.18
CA ARG A 81 3.13 28.48 8.01
C ARG A 81 2.29 27.25 7.71
N TYR A 82 2.86 26.06 7.91
CA TYR A 82 2.18 24.79 7.69
C TYR A 82 1.05 24.58 8.70
N LEU A 83 1.34 24.76 10.00
CA LEU A 83 0.37 24.63 11.08
C LEU A 83 -0.75 25.69 10.97
N ALA A 84 -0.43 26.93 10.59
CA ALA A 84 -1.45 27.94 10.31
C ALA A 84 -2.37 27.51 9.14
N GLY A 85 -1.82 26.82 8.13
CA GLY A 85 -2.60 26.21 7.05
C GLY A 85 -3.57 25.10 7.51
N LEU A 86 -3.29 24.47 8.66
CA LEU A 86 -4.18 23.52 9.35
C LEU A 86 -5.15 24.20 10.33
N GLY A 87 -5.08 25.53 10.46
CA GLY A 87 -5.89 26.31 11.40
C GLY A 87 -5.32 26.38 12.82
N LEU A 88 -4.01 26.18 12.98
CA LEU A 88 -3.28 26.32 14.25
C LEU A 88 -2.32 27.51 14.15
N ASP A 89 -2.69 28.64 14.74
CA ASP A 89 -1.89 29.85 14.74
C ASP A 89 -0.86 29.85 15.89
N ASP A 90 0.06 30.81 15.89
CA ASP A 90 1.05 30.93 16.98
C ASP A 90 0.34 31.21 18.33
N GLY A 91 0.69 30.41 19.34
CA GLY A 91 0.02 30.39 20.63
C GLY A 91 -0.98 29.25 20.83
N ASP A 92 -1.48 28.63 19.75
CA ASP A 92 -2.38 27.46 19.85
C ASP A 92 -1.64 26.18 20.24
N TYR A 93 -0.32 26.12 19.98
CA TYR A 93 0.56 25.01 20.36
C TYR A 93 1.72 25.51 21.24
N PRO A 94 2.26 24.67 22.14
CA PRO A 94 3.46 25.03 22.88
C PRO A 94 4.69 25.05 21.97
N LEU A 95 5.39 26.18 21.98
CA LEU A 95 6.62 26.39 21.24
C LEU A 95 7.80 26.51 22.20
N ILE A 96 8.77 25.60 22.10
CA ILE A 96 9.95 25.58 22.98
C ILE A 96 11.20 26.01 22.20
N ALA A 97 11.95 26.96 22.74
CA ALA A 97 13.31 27.26 22.30
C ALA A 97 14.29 26.18 22.73
N THR A 98 15.08 25.66 21.78
CA THR A 98 16.14 24.70 22.09
C THR A 98 17.50 25.42 22.27
N PRO A 99 18.47 24.79 22.96
CA PRO A 99 19.82 25.35 23.16
C PRO A 99 20.57 25.73 21.88
N ASN A 100 20.25 25.11 20.74
CA ASN A 100 20.97 25.24 19.48
C ASN A 100 20.20 26.04 18.42
N VAL A 101 19.46 27.07 18.84
CA VAL A 101 18.70 28.00 17.96
C VAL A 101 17.44 27.39 17.35
N GLY A 102 17.29 26.06 17.34
CA GLY A 102 16.08 25.37 16.88
C GLY A 102 14.83 25.58 17.76
N ARG A 103 13.72 24.98 17.32
CA ARG A 103 12.41 25.04 18.00
C ARG A 103 11.77 23.66 18.07
N HIS A 104 11.02 23.42 19.14
CA HIS A 104 10.13 22.27 19.21
C HIS A 104 8.66 22.75 19.24
N PHE A 105 7.82 22.14 18.41
CA PHE A 105 6.37 22.38 18.39
C PHE A 105 5.68 21.14 18.96
N TYR A 106 4.94 21.30 20.06
CA TYR A 106 4.32 20.19 20.79
C TYR A 106 2.86 20.03 20.37
N LEU A 107 2.46 18.81 20.03
CA LEU A 107 1.12 18.49 19.55
C LEU A 107 0.68 17.13 20.09
N ARG A 108 -0.62 16.87 20.02
CA ARG A 108 -1.17 15.52 20.16
C ARG A 108 -1.41 14.92 18.79
N VAL A 109 -0.96 13.70 18.56
CA VAL A 109 -1.04 13.04 17.24
C VAL A 109 -2.07 11.94 17.28
N ASP A 110 -3.12 12.08 16.47
CA ASP A 110 -4.11 11.06 16.27
C ASP A 110 -3.71 10.15 15.09
N GLY A 111 -3.90 8.83 15.26
CA GLY A 111 -3.54 7.83 14.26
C GLY A 111 -2.23 7.09 14.57
N ASN A 112 -1.77 6.27 13.63
CA ASN A 112 -0.57 5.45 13.80
C ASN A 112 0.43 5.72 12.67
N LEU A 113 1.69 5.97 13.04
CA LEU A 113 2.80 6.14 12.12
C LEU A 113 3.88 5.12 12.50
N PRO A 114 4.37 4.26 11.58
CA PRO A 114 5.39 3.29 11.96
C PRO A 114 6.74 3.97 12.19
N GLY A 115 7.46 3.49 13.20
CA GLY A 115 8.74 4.05 13.64
C GLY A 115 8.58 4.96 14.86
N ASN A 116 9.67 5.59 15.30
CA ASN A 116 9.65 6.49 16.48
C ASN A 116 9.82 7.96 16.11
N PHE A 117 10.47 8.20 14.99
CA PHE A 117 10.70 9.52 14.43
C PHE A 117 10.87 9.42 12.91
N ARG A 118 10.71 10.55 12.21
CA ARG A 118 10.99 10.67 10.78
C ARG A 118 11.55 12.05 10.45
N HIS A 119 12.52 12.09 9.55
CA HIS A 119 13.04 13.34 9.02
C HIS A 119 12.01 14.08 8.17
N TYR A 120 12.13 15.40 8.09
CA TYR A 120 11.40 16.18 7.09
C TYR A 120 11.91 15.90 5.68
N ARG A 121 11.06 16.17 4.69
CA ARG A 121 11.53 16.23 3.30
C ARG A 121 12.59 17.32 3.16
N ALA A 122 13.57 17.07 2.31
CA ALA A 122 14.66 18.02 2.06
C ALA A 122 14.16 19.38 1.53
N ASP A 123 13.01 19.43 0.86
CA ASP A 123 12.40 20.67 0.37
C ASP A 123 11.49 21.38 1.39
N PHE A 124 11.25 20.76 2.56
CA PHE A 124 10.48 21.34 3.64
C PHE A 124 11.37 21.99 4.72
N GLY A 125 12.49 21.36 5.09
CA GLY A 125 13.45 21.89 6.05
C GLY A 125 14.31 20.82 6.71
N ALA A 126 15.13 21.22 7.70
CA ALA A 126 16.02 20.33 8.45
C ALA A 126 15.43 19.97 9.82
N GLY A 127 15.51 18.69 10.19
CA GLY A 127 15.02 18.20 11.49
C GLY A 127 14.16 16.95 11.33
N GLU A 128 13.31 16.71 12.33
CA GLU A 128 12.51 15.49 12.40
C GLU A 128 11.23 15.66 13.23
N PHE A 129 10.24 14.84 12.91
CA PHE A 129 9.06 14.64 13.72
C PHE A 129 9.23 13.41 14.61
N ARG A 130 9.08 13.57 15.93
CA ARG A 130 9.21 12.51 16.94
C ARG A 130 7.84 12.23 17.56
N TYR A 131 7.41 10.98 17.63
CA TYR A 131 5.98 10.68 17.90
C TYR A 131 5.68 9.34 18.59
N ASP A 132 6.67 8.49 18.85
CA ASP A 132 6.46 7.21 19.58
C ASP A 132 7.47 7.03 20.73
N LYS A 133 7.24 6.04 21.60
CA LYS A 133 7.98 5.77 22.84
C LYS A 133 9.47 5.50 22.65
N GLY A 134 9.91 5.20 21.43
CA GLY A 134 11.33 5.08 21.10
C GLY A 134 12.03 6.41 20.78
N ALA A 135 11.34 7.54 20.89
CA ALA A 135 11.91 8.88 20.78
C ALA A 135 11.61 9.74 22.02
N TYR A 136 12.45 10.75 22.26
CA TYR A 136 12.24 11.74 23.33
C TYR A 136 12.79 13.10 22.92
N VAL A 137 12.42 14.15 23.64
CA VAL A 137 12.96 15.50 23.50
C VAL A 137 13.38 16.07 24.86
N GLY A 138 14.37 16.96 24.89
CA GLY A 138 14.67 17.73 26.11
C GLY A 138 13.58 18.77 26.37
N ALA A 139 13.26 19.02 27.64
CA ALA A 139 12.20 19.94 28.04
C ALA A 139 12.65 20.97 29.09
N PRO A 140 12.00 22.15 29.16
CA PRO A 140 12.25 23.12 30.23
C PRO A 140 12.11 22.48 31.63
N PRO A 141 12.92 22.86 32.63
CA PRO A 141 13.96 23.89 32.61
C PRO A 141 15.37 23.33 32.31
N SER A 142 15.50 22.25 31.52
CA SER A 142 16.79 21.62 31.22
C SER A 142 17.83 22.60 30.66
N ILE A 143 19.10 22.37 30.97
CA ILE A 143 20.22 23.21 30.56
C ILE A 143 21.23 22.36 29.78
N VAL A 144 21.63 22.82 28.59
CA VAL A 144 22.68 22.19 27.78
C VAL A 144 23.63 23.27 27.28
N ASP A 145 24.92 23.08 27.51
CA ASP A 145 25.99 24.03 27.20
C ASP A 145 25.68 25.45 27.73
N GLY A 146 25.18 25.51 28.97
CA GLY A 146 24.80 26.75 29.65
C GLY A 146 23.54 27.44 29.11
N LYS A 147 22.84 26.84 28.14
CA LYS A 147 21.62 27.38 27.54
C LYS A 147 20.40 26.57 27.97
N VAL A 148 19.32 27.27 28.32
CA VAL A 148 18.12 26.70 28.91
C VAL A 148 17.06 26.45 27.85
N TYR A 149 16.36 25.31 27.90
CA TYR A 149 15.11 25.13 27.16
C TYR A 149 14.03 26.05 27.72
N ARG A 150 13.35 26.82 26.86
CA ARG A 150 12.38 27.84 27.30
C ARG A 150 11.08 27.75 26.51
N LEU A 151 9.95 27.71 27.21
CA LEU A 151 8.63 27.91 26.60
C LEU A 151 8.52 29.36 26.10
N LEU A 152 8.26 29.53 24.80
CA LEU A 152 8.14 30.82 24.13
C LEU A 152 6.67 31.26 24.02
N SER A 153 5.78 30.35 23.61
CA SER A 153 4.35 30.57 23.43
C SER A 153 3.57 29.27 23.70
N GLY A 154 2.25 29.38 23.88
CA GLY A 154 1.33 28.26 24.10
C GLY A 154 1.29 27.72 25.53
N ASP A 155 0.54 26.63 25.72
CA ASP A 155 0.29 26.02 27.03
C ASP A 155 0.50 24.50 27.00
N LEU A 156 1.50 23.99 27.72
CA LEU A 156 1.83 22.57 27.78
C LEU A 156 0.72 21.70 28.37
N ARG A 157 -0.27 22.29 29.05
CA ARG A 157 -1.47 21.60 29.56
C ARG A 157 -2.47 21.28 28.45
N SER A 158 -2.39 21.98 27.32
CA SER A 158 -3.35 21.90 26.22
C SER A 158 -2.62 21.74 24.90
N LEU A 159 -2.45 20.49 24.47
CA LEU A 159 -1.87 20.20 23.16
C LEU A 159 -2.97 20.15 22.10
N PRO A 160 -2.87 20.93 21.01
CA PRO A 160 -3.81 20.80 19.91
C PRO A 160 -3.58 19.45 19.20
N ARG A 161 -4.66 18.91 18.66
CA ARG A 161 -4.68 17.62 17.97
C ARG A 161 -4.43 17.80 16.47
N VAL A 162 -3.60 16.93 15.92
CA VAL A 162 -3.39 16.77 14.47
C VAL A 162 -3.52 15.31 14.09
N ASP A 163 -4.11 15.04 12.93
CA ASP A 163 -4.15 13.67 12.39
C ASP A 163 -2.81 13.34 11.73
N VAL A 164 -2.37 12.09 11.81
CA VAL A 164 -1.15 11.62 11.13
C VAL A 164 -1.15 11.95 9.63
N ARG A 165 -2.34 11.99 8.99
CA ARG A 165 -2.52 12.38 7.58
C ARG A 165 -2.11 13.82 7.32
N ASP A 166 -2.22 14.71 8.31
CA ASP A 166 -1.79 16.09 8.22
C ASP A 166 -0.28 16.23 8.47
N VAL A 167 0.38 15.22 9.03
CA VAL A 167 1.83 15.24 9.26
C VAL A 167 2.59 14.63 8.07
N LEU A 168 2.05 13.57 7.47
CA LEU A 168 2.67 12.83 6.36
C LEU A 168 3.16 13.67 5.16
N PRO A 169 2.52 14.79 4.75
CA PRO A 169 2.95 15.56 3.59
C PRO A 169 4.35 16.19 3.72
N ILE A 170 4.81 16.44 4.96
CA ILE A 170 6.06 17.14 5.25
C ILE A 170 7.21 16.21 5.64
N LEU A 171 6.95 14.90 5.81
CA LEU A 171 7.95 13.89 6.20
C LEU A 171 8.62 13.24 4.98
N ALA A 172 9.93 12.97 5.10
CA ALA A 172 10.68 12.18 4.15
C ALA A 172 10.23 10.70 4.19
N ASN A 173 10.32 10.03 3.05
CA ASN A 173 9.92 8.63 2.85
C ASN A 173 8.44 8.37 3.24
N GLN A 174 7.54 8.73 2.31
CA GLN A 174 6.20 8.16 2.27
C GLN A 174 6.25 6.69 1.86
N GLU A 175 6.84 5.84 2.70
CA GLU A 175 6.50 4.42 2.68
C GLU A 175 5.15 4.27 3.37
N ALA A 176 4.21 3.66 2.62
CA ALA A 176 2.81 3.48 2.92
C ALA A 176 2.56 3.13 4.40
N ALA A 177 1.77 3.97 5.06
CA ALA A 177 1.24 3.69 6.38
C ALA A 177 0.34 2.44 6.29
N ASN A 178 0.91 1.30 6.65
CA ASN A 178 0.18 0.08 6.97
C ASN A 178 -0.50 0.25 8.32
N THR A 179 -1.82 0.45 8.32
CA THR A 179 -2.67 0.08 9.46
C THR A 179 -4.01 -0.47 8.96
N THR A 180 -4.24 -1.75 9.28
CA THR A 180 -5.39 -2.64 9.04
C THR A 180 -5.43 -3.41 7.69
N PRO A 181 -5.50 -4.78 7.70
CA PRO A 181 -4.87 -5.60 6.65
C PRO A 181 -5.77 -6.09 5.50
N ILE A 182 -7.00 -5.59 5.31
CA ILE A 182 -7.89 -6.18 4.28
C ILE A 182 -8.17 -5.24 3.09
N ALA A 183 -7.87 -3.94 3.19
CA ALA A 183 -8.16 -2.96 2.13
C ALA A 183 -6.93 -2.30 1.48
N SER A 184 -5.70 -2.58 1.93
CA SER A 184 -4.48 -1.90 1.43
C SER A 184 -3.74 -2.66 0.31
N LEU A 185 -4.06 -3.93 0.05
CA LEU A 185 -3.45 -4.69 -1.05
C LEU A 185 -3.81 -4.15 -2.45
N GLU A 186 -4.79 -3.25 -2.55
CA GLU A 186 -5.22 -2.64 -3.81
C GLU A 186 -4.62 -1.24 -4.06
N ARG A 187 -4.22 -0.48 -3.02
CA ARG A 187 -3.82 0.94 -3.20
C ARG A 187 -2.45 1.14 -3.85
N ASP A 188 -1.47 0.28 -3.54
CA ASP A 188 -0.13 0.36 -4.15
C ASP A 188 -0.05 -0.25 -5.56
N ALA A 189 -1.15 -0.82 -6.07
CA ALA A 189 -1.19 -1.50 -7.36
C ALA A 189 -1.93 -0.72 -8.46
N LEU A 190 -2.49 0.46 -8.16
CA LEU A 190 -3.23 1.23 -9.14
C LEU A 190 -2.26 1.83 -10.16
N THR A 191 -2.10 1.09 -11.25
CA THR A 191 -1.15 1.45 -12.30
C THR A 191 -1.78 2.54 -13.15
N ILE A 192 -1.17 3.73 -13.17
CA ILE A 192 -1.53 4.79 -14.11
C ILE A 192 -1.31 4.25 -15.53
N SER A 193 -2.36 4.28 -16.35
CA SER A 193 -2.25 3.82 -17.74
C SER A 193 -1.20 4.65 -18.48
N ARG A 194 -0.47 4.06 -19.43
CA ARG A 194 0.55 4.81 -20.21
C ARG A 194 -0.02 6.04 -20.90
N ARG A 195 -1.29 5.97 -21.33
CA ARG A 195 -2.01 7.11 -21.91
C ARG A 195 -2.26 8.18 -20.87
N CYS A 196 -2.79 7.84 -19.70
CA CYS A 196 -2.97 8.78 -18.60
C CYS A 196 -1.66 9.42 -18.16
N TRP A 197 -0.57 8.65 -18.15
CA TRP A 197 0.76 9.16 -17.83
C TRP A 197 1.22 10.24 -18.84
N LYS A 198 1.05 9.99 -20.14
CA LYS A 198 1.31 11.01 -21.17
C LYS A 198 0.46 12.26 -20.99
N LEU A 199 -0.83 12.09 -20.66
CA LEU A 199 -1.72 13.23 -20.38
C LEU A 199 -1.27 14.02 -19.13
N LEU A 200 -0.85 13.36 -18.03
CA LEU A 200 -0.30 14.04 -16.85
C LEU A 200 0.94 14.87 -17.19
N GLN A 201 1.72 14.44 -18.18
CA GLN A 201 2.89 15.18 -18.69
C GLN A 201 2.52 16.32 -19.68
N GLY A 202 1.23 16.55 -19.94
CA GLY A 202 0.74 17.56 -20.87
C GLY A 202 0.75 17.13 -22.34
N GLU A 203 1.12 15.88 -22.65
CA GLU A 203 1.14 15.39 -24.04
C GLU A 203 -0.30 15.26 -24.58
N GLY A 204 -0.52 15.77 -25.80
CA GLY A 204 -1.80 15.60 -26.50
C GLY A 204 -2.90 16.58 -26.10
N ILE A 205 -2.57 17.66 -25.40
CA ILE A 205 -3.51 18.69 -24.98
C ILE A 205 -4.36 19.26 -26.14
N GLY A 206 -3.76 19.42 -27.33
CA GLY A 206 -4.46 19.91 -28.53
C GLY A 206 -5.51 18.96 -29.12
N ARG A 207 -5.71 17.77 -28.55
CA ARG A 207 -6.79 16.84 -28.96
C ARG A 207 -8.11 17.10 -28.24
N TYR A 208 -8.13 18.02 -27.30
CA TYR A 208 -9.28 18.34 -26.47
C TYR A 208 -9.67 19.79 -26.71
N HIS A 209 -10.96 20.11 -26.61
CA HIS A 209 -11.46 21.46 -26.85
C HIS A 209 -11.01 22.45 -25.79
N SER A 210 -10.72 21.99 -24.57
CA SER A 210 -10.24 22.83 -23.48
C SER A 210 -9.28 22.14 -22.52
N ARG A 211 -8.54 22.93 -21.72
CA ARG A 211 -7.68 22.44 -20.63
C ARG A 211 -8.47 21.67 -19.56
N SER A 212 -9.70 22.13 -19.27
CA SER A 212 -10.58 21.47 -18.31
C SER A 212 -11.06 20.12 -18.82
N GLU A 213 -11.40 20.00 -20.10
CA GLU A 213 -11.77 18.72 -20.72
C GLU A 213 -10.59 17.74 -20.75
N PHE A 214 -9.38 18.24 -21.04
CA PHE A 214 -8.15 17.46 -20.97
C PHE A 214 -7.92 16.89 -19.55
N GLU A 215 -8.00 17.74 -18.52
CA GLU A 215 -7.87 17.30 -17.12
C GLU A 215 -9.01 16.36 -16.71
N GLN A 216 -10.24 16.57 -17.20
CA GLN A 216 -11.35 15.66 -16.96
C GLN A 216 -11.09 14.26 -17.56
N ALA A 217 -10.42 14.17 -18.70
CA ALA A 217 -10.02 12.87 -19.27
C ALA A 217 -8.97 12.15 -18.41
N ILE A 218 -8.07 12.88 -17.76
CA ILE A 218 -7.13 12.34 -16.76
C ILE A 218 -7.92 11.80 -15.57
N LEU A 219 -8.82 12.62 -15.00
CA LEU A 219 -9.65 12.25 -13.85
C LEU A 219 -10.51 11.02 -14.15
N ALA A 220 -11.15 10.96 -15.32
CA ALA A 220 -11.89 9.78 -15.76
C ALA A 220 -10.99 8.55 -15.87
N SER A 221 -9.76 8.68 -16.37
CA SER A 221 -8.82 7.55 -16.41
C SER A 221 -8.38 7.10 -15.01
N LEU A 222 -8.21 8.02 -14.06
CA LEU A 222 -7.80 7.70 -12.68
C LEU A 222 -8.95 7.10 -11.86
N ALA A 223 -10.15 7.65 -11.99
CA ALA A 223 -11.38 7.09 -11.44
C ALA A 223 -11.61 5.68 -11.97
N ASN A 224 -11.39 5.49 -13.28
CA ASN A 224 -11.51 4.19 -13.92
C ASN A 224 -10.54 3.14 -13.40
N THR A 225 -9.36 3.54 -12.95
CA THR A 225 -8.38 2.65 -12.32
C THR A 225 -8.53 2.61 -10.80
N GLY A 226 -9.60 3.17 -10.23
CA GLY A 226 -9.93 3.08 -8.82
C GLY A 226 -9.11 3.98 -7.89
N HIS A 227 -8.42 4.99 -8.42
CA HIS A 227 -7.68 5.93 -7.57
C HIS A 227 -8.64 6.67 -6.64
N ASP A 228 -8.22 6.96 -5.42
CA ASP A 228 -8.95 7.87 -4.52
C ASP A 228 -8.58 9.33 -4.79
N PHE A 229 -9.29 10.25 -4.14
CA PHE A 229 -9.08 11.67 -4.35
C PHE A 229 -7.69 12.13 -3.89
N ASP A 230 -7.16 11.56 -2.82
CA ASP A 230 -5.84 11.94 -2.29
C ASP A 230 -4.71 11.56 -3.26
N ALA A 231 -4.78 10.38 -3.87
CA ALA A 231 -3.86 9.97 -4.92
C ALA A 231 -3.96 10.88 -6.15
N VAL A 232 -5.18 11.24 -6.56
CA VAL A 232 -5.43 12.16 -7.67
C VAL A 232 -4.84 13.54 -7.38
N LEU A 233 -5.10 14.10 -6.20
CA LEU A 233 -4.59 15.40 -5.78
C LEU A 233 -3.05 15.41 -5.79
N SER A 234 -2.43 14.35 -5.26
CA SER A 234 -0.97 14.19 -5.24
C SER A 234 -0.38 14.21 -6.66
N LEU A 235 -1.05 13.58 -7.63
CA LEU A 235 -0.62 13.61 -9.03
C LEU A 235 -0.75 15.01 -9.64
N PHE A 236 -1.86 15.70 -9.39
CA PHE A 236 -2.11 17.04 -9.92
C PHE A 236 -1.21 18.13 -9.30
N LEU A 237 -0.76 17.95 -8.06
CA LEU A 237 0.26 18.81 -7.44
C LEU A 237 1.64 18.57 -8.05
N ARG A 238 1.98 17.31 -8.36
CA ARG A 238 3.30 16.92 -8.87
C ARG A 238 3.49 17.23 -10.35
N TYR A 239 2.45 17.07 -11.16
CA TYR A 239 2.55 17.17 -12.62
C TYR A 239 1.81 18.40 -13.16
N PRO A 240 2.33 19.03 -14.23
CA PRO A 240 1.71 20.22 -14.81
C PRO A 240 0.32 19.94 -15.39
N CYS A 241 0.00 18.70 -15.78
CA CYS A 241 -1.26 18.28 -16.36
C CYS A 241 -1.69 19.18 -17.53
N GLY A 242 -2.95 19.62 -17.58
CA GLY A 242 -3.46 20.60 -18.54
C GLY A 242 -3.24 22.05 -18.10
N GLY A 243 -2.75 22.28 -16.88
CA GLY A 243 -2.46 23.59 -16.30
C GLY A 243 -3.67 24.34 -15.72
N LYS A 244 -4.89 23.82 -15.80
CA LYS A 244 -6.09 24.50 -15.26
C LYS A 244 -6.12 24.42 -13.74
N PHE A 245 -5.92 23.22 -13.18
CA PHE A 245 -5.77 23.03 -11.74
C PHE A 245 -4.65 23.93 -11.19
N ARG A 246 -3.48 23.92 -11.84
CA ARG A 246 -2.31 24.68 -11.38
C ARG A 246 -2.55 26.19 -11.40
N GLU A 247 -3.21 26.71 -12.42
CA GLU A 247 -3.63 28.11 -12.48
C GLU A 247 -4.55 28.49 -11.31
N LEU A 248 -5.53 27.63 -11.02
CA LEU A 248 -6.43 27.84 -9.88
C LEU A 248 -5.66 27.77 -8.56
N TYR A 249 -4.74 26.81 -8.43
CA TYR A 249 -3.99 26.54 -7.21
C TYR A 249 -3.07 27.72 -6.85
N THR A 250 -2.39 28.29 -7.84
CA THR A 250 -1.56 29.50 -7.64
C THR A 250 -2.38 30.70 -7.18
N LYS A 251 -3.64 30.83 -7.62
CA LYS A 251 -4.53 31.93 -7.22
C LYS A 251 -5.17 31.69 -5.84
N ASN A 252 -5.64 30.48 -5.60
CA ASN A 252 -6.29 30.07 -4.35
C ASN A 252 -6.28 28.53 -4.23
N PRO A 253 -5.43 27.96 -3.35
CA PRO A 253 -5.30 26.52 -3.17
C PRO A 253 -6.60 25.80 -2.79
N GLN A 254 -7.37 26.37 -1.86
CA GLN A 254 -8.63 25.76 -1.39
C GLN A 254 -9.65 25.66 -2.52
N ARG A 255 -9.79 26.72 -3.33
CA ARG A 255 -10.69 26.73 -4.49
C ARG A 255 -10.26 25.70 -5.55
N ALA A 256 -8.96 25.54 -5.76
CA ALA A 256 -8.43 24.56 -6.71
C ALA A 256 -8.68 23.12 -6.26
N ILE A 257 -8.46 22.82 -4.98
CA ILE A 257 -8.74 21.50 -4.38
C ILE A 257 -10.24 21.20 -4.47
N LYS A 258 -11.11 22.15 -4.12
CA LYS A 258 -12.57 22.00 -4.25
C LYS A 258 -13.00 21.75 -5.69
N TRP A 259 -12.41 22.48 -6.65
CA TRP A 259 -12.66 22.25 -8.07
C TRP A 259 -12.22 20.86 -8.53
N LEU A 260 -11.05 20.40 -8.10
CA LEU A 260 -10.52 19.09 -8.44
C LEU A 260 -11.39 17.97 -7.86
N SER A 261 -11.81 18.10 -6.59
CA SER A 261 -12.70 17.15 -5.91
C SER A 261 -14.02 17.02 -6.66
N HIS A 262 -14.68 18.14 -6.93
CA HIS A 262 -15.93 18.13 -7.70
C HIS A 262 -15.76 17.51 -9.10
N SER A 263 -14.68 17.85 -9.80
CA SER A 263 -14.39 17.30 -11.13
C SER A 263 -14.11 15.78 -11.08
N PHE A 264 -13.46 15.33 -10.01
CA PHE A 264 -13.17 13.92 -9.77
C PHE A 264 -14.44 13.13 -9.42
N ASP A 265 -15.33 13.68 -8.60
CA ASP A 265 -16.64 13.07 -8.29
C ASP A 265 -17.49 12.93 -9.56
N ASN A 266 -17.53 13.98 -10.40
CA ASN A 266 -18.19 13.92 -11.71
C ASN A 266 -17.57 12.83 -12.60
N ALA A 267 -16.24 12.67 -12.57
CA ALA A 267 -15.57 11.61 -13.31
C ALA A 267 -15.95 10.21 -12.79
N ARG A 268 -16.03 10.02 -11.47
CA ARG A 268 -16.49 8.76 -10.86
C ARG A 268 -17.92 8.44 -11.25
N GLN A 269 -18.84 9.39 -11.08
CA GLN A 269 -20.24 9.23 -11.45
C GLN A 269 -20.40 8.91 -12.94
N PHE A 270 -19.63 9.56 -13.82
CA PHE A 270 -19.61 9.25 -15.24
C PHE A 270 -19.15 7.80 -15.49
N CYS A 271 -18.05 7.38 -14.87
CA CYS A 271 -17.50 6.04 -15.03
C CYS A 271 -18.41 4.92 -14.47
N GLU A 272 -19.20 5.22 -13.44
CA GLU A 272 -20.20 4.32 -12.86
C GLU A 272 -21.46 4.20 -13.73
N SER A 273 -21.91 5.32 -14.32
CA SER A 273 -23.12 5.37 -15.15
C SER A 273 -22.88 4.96 -16.62
N HIS A 274 -21.65 5.09 -17.12
CA HIS A 274 -21.30 4.86 -18.53
C HIS A 274 -20.22 3.79 -18.67
N GLU A 275 -20.59 2.54 -18.40
CA GLU A 275 -19.68 1.41 -18.59
C GLU A 275 -19.28 1.27 -20.07
N SER A 276 -17.98 1.32 -20.37
CA SER A 276 -17.49 1.19 -21.74
C SER A 276 -17.81 -0.19 -22.32
N ARG A 277 -17.90 -0.29 -23.66
CA ARG A 277 -18.07 -1.58 -24.33
C ARG A 277 -16.99 -2.60 -23.92
N GLY A 278 -15.73 -2.15 -23.78
CA GLY A 278 -14.62 -3.00 -23.34
C GLY A 278 -14.84 -3.57 -21.94
N ARG A 279 -15.34 -2.76 -21.01
CA ARG A 279 -15.67 -3.18 -19.64
C ARG A 279 -16.81 -4.16 -19.58
N ARG A 280 -17.92 -3.89 -20.28
CA ARG A 280 -19.03 -4.84 -20.36
C ARG A 280 -18.57 -6.21 -20.83
N VAL A 281 -17.78 -6.25 -21.91
CA VAL A 281 -17.20 -7.49 -22.44
C VAL A 281 -16.30 -8.18 -21.42
N ALA A 282 -15.42 -7.43 -20.76
CA ALA A 282 -14.52 -7.96 -19.74
C ALA A 282 -15.26 -8.47 -18.50
N SER A 283 -16.30 -7.77 -18.05
CA SER A 283 -17.17 -8.15 -16.93
C SER A 283 -17.92 -9.43 -17.25
N SER A 284 -18.55 -9.52 -18.43
CA SER A 284 -19.16 -10.75 -18.92
C SER A 284 -18.15 -11.90 -19.03
N ALA A 285 -16.90 -11.62 -19.42
CA ALA A 285 -15.84 -12.62 -19.47
C ALA A 285 -15.44 -13.15 -18.09
N MET A 286 -15.28 -12.26 -17.12
CA MET A 286 -15.00 -12.64 -15.73
C MET A 286 -16.15 -13.49 -15.17
N GLN A 287 -17.40 -13.06 -15.35
CA GLN A 287 -18.58 -13.81 -14.93
C GLN A 287 -18.65 -15.18 -15.58
N TRP A 288 -18.41 -15.27 -16.91
CA TRP A 288 -18.35 -16.55 -17.61
C TRP A 288 -17.28 -17.45 -17.01
N ALA A 289 -16.04 -16.97 -16.88
CA ALA A 289 -14.94 -17.76 -16.34
C ALA A 289 -15.18 -18.21 -14.90
N LEU A 290 -15.91 -17.40 -14.11
CA LEU A 290 -16.31 -17.75 -12.76
C LEU A 290 -17.39 -18.84 -12.72
N SER A 291 -18.32 -18.82 -13.67
CA SER A 291 -19.44 -19.75 -13.80
C SER A 291 -19.10 -21.05 -14.55
N HIS A 292 -18.05 -21.04 -15.37
CA HIS A 292 -17.68 -22.15 -16.24
C HIS A 292 -16.77 -23.15 -15.52
N THR A 293 -16.99 -24.44 -15.78
CA THR A 293 -16.12 -25.52 -15.29
C THR A 293 -14.89 -25.63 -16.18
N TRP A 294 -13.70 -25.52 -15.60
CA TRP A 294 -12.44 -25.65 -16.34
C TRP A 294 -11.87 -27.05 -16.18
N THR A 295 -11.75 -27.79 -17.29
CA THR A 295 -11.28 -29.19 -17.30
C THR A 295 -9.78 -29.30 -17.58
N GLY A 296 -9.18 -30.41 -17.14
CA GLY A 296 -7.76 -30.72 -17.37
C GLY A 296 -6.82 -30.31 -16.23
N LYS A 297 -5.56 -30.76 -16.32
CA LYS A 297 -4.55 -30.62 -15.24
C LYS A 297 -4.17 -29.17 -14.96
N ALA A 298 -4.13 -28.31 -15.98
CA ALA A 298 -3.76 -26.89 -15.88
C ALA A 298 -4.96 -25.93 -15.77
N SER A 299 -6.19 -26.47 -15.82
CA SER A 299 -7.47 -25.74 -15.80
C SER A 299 -7.51 -24.54 -14.86
N LEU A 300 -7.03 -24.72 -13.65
CA LEU A 300 -7.16 -23.76 -12.56
C LEU A 300 -6.17 -22.58 -12.73
N SER A 301 -5.00 -22.85 -13.31
CA SER A 301 -4.05 -21.80 -13.70
C SER A 301 -4.54 -21.06 -14.95
N ASP A 302 -5.11 -21.78 -15.91
CA ASP A 302 -5.67 -21.19 -17.14
C ASP A 302 -6.86 -20.27 -16.82
N ARG A 303 -7.76 -20.72 -15.95
CA ARG A 303 -8.85 -19.91 -15.41
C ARG A 303 -8.33 -18.64 -14.73
N ALA A 304 -7.35 -18.78 -13.84
CA ALA A 304 -6.79 -17.64 -13.11
C ALA A 304 -6.11 -16.64 -14.06
N ALA A 305 -5.37 -17.13 -15.07
CA ALA A 305 -4.76 -16.29 -16.10
C ALA A 305 -5.80 -15.62 -16.99
N PHE A 306 -6.89 -16.30 -17.33
CA PHE A 306 -7.99 -15.72 -18.10
C PHE A 306 -8.72 -14.62 -17.33
N ILE A 307 -9.04 -14.87 -16.05
CA ILE A 307 -9.63 -13.86 -15.16
C ILE A 307 -8.66 -12.66 -15.05
N ALA A 308 -7.36 -12.90 -14.85
CA ALA A 308 -6.36 -11.83 -14.83
C ALA A 308 -6.36 -11.01 -16.13
N CYS A 309 -6.46 -11.65 -17.30
CA CYS A 309 -6.59 -10.94 -18.58
C CYS A 309 -7.87 -10.13 -18.67
N ALA A 310 -9.00 -10.68 -18.24
CA ALA A 310 -10.27 -9.96 -18.21
C ALA A 310 -10.24 -8.79 -17.21
N THR A 311 -9.58 -8.92 -16.07
CA THR A 311 -9.33 -7.82 -15.14
C THR A 311 -8.49 -6.71 -15.80
N ILE A 312 -7.41 -7.05 -16.51
CA ILE A 312 -6.61 -6.07 -17.25
C ILE A 312 -7.46 -5.38 -18.33
N ALA A 313 -8.28 -6.14 -19.06
CA ALA A 313 -9.20 -5.60 -20.06
C ALA A 313 -10.20 -4.61 -19.43
N TYR A 314 -10.82 -5.00 -18.32
CA TYR A 314 -11.77 -4.17 -17.56
C TYR A 314 -11.12 -2.86 -17.08
N GLN A 315 -9.94 -2.96 -16.47
CA GLN A 315 -9.15 -1.81 -16.01
C GLN A 315 -8.77 -0.88 -17.17
N SER A 316 -8.41 -1.44 -18.33
CA SER A 316 -8.07 -0.64 -19.51
C SER A 316 -9.27 0.06 -20.15
N GLY A 317 -10.48 -0.46 -19.95
CA GLY A 317 -11.70 -0.01 -20.62
C GLY A 317 -11.74 -0.31 -22.13
N CYS A 318 -10.76 -1.03 -22.66
CA CYS A 318 -10.59 -1.32 -24.08
C CYS A 318 -10.95 -2.77 -24.42
N ILE A 319 -11.43 -2.97 -25.65
CA ILE A 319 -11.66 -4.33 -26.21
C ILE A 319 -10.32 -5.02 -26.50
N GLU A 320 -9.34 -4.25 -26.95
CA GLU A 320 -7.98 -4.69 -27.18
C GLU A 320 -7.10 -4.17 -26.06
N PHE A 321 -6.42 -5.06 -25.36
CA PHE A 321 -5.68 -4.73 -24.16
C PHE A 321 -4.31 -5.38 -24.16
N ALA A 322 -3.31 -4.66 -23.67
CA ALA A 322 -1.97 -5.19 -23.49
C ALA A 322 -1.92 -6.00 -22.19
N ALA A 323 -1.53 -7.28 -22.26
CA ALA A 323 -1.41 -8.14 -21.09
C ALA A 323 0.04 -8.63 -20.92
N PRO A 324 0.90 -7.87 -20.20
CA PRO A 324 2.24 -8.32 -19.89
C PRO A 324 2.19 -9.60 -19.06
N CYS A 325 2.93 -10.63 -19.47
CA CYS A 325 2.93 -11.93 -18.78
C CYS A 325 3.26 -11.81 -17.27
N ARG A 326 4.14 -10.89 -16.87
CA ARG A 326 4.43 -10.63 -15.44
C ARG A 326 3.21 -10.14 -14.67
N THR A 327 2.44 -9.22 -15.24
CA THR A 327 1.21 -8.70 -14.64
C THR A 327 0.14 -9.78 -14.57
N VAL A 328 -0.01 -10.59 -15.62
CA VAL A 328 -0.89 -11.75 -15.60
C VAL A 328 -0.47 -12.74 -14.50
N ALA A 329 0.83 -13.00 -14.34
CA ALA A 329 1.35 -13.88 -13.31
C ALA A 329 1.09 -13.36 -11.89
N GLU A 330 1.26 -12.05 -11.66
CA GLU A 330 0.95 -11.37 -10.39
C GLU A 330 -0.54 -11.51 -10.05
N LEU A 331 -1.43 -11.12 -10.97
CA LEU A 331 -2.88 -11.16 -10.78
C LEU A 331 -3.43 -12.59 -10.63
N ALA A 332 -2.87 -13.56 -11.36
CA ALA A 332 -3.25 -14.96 -11.25
C ALA A 332 -2.59 -15.66 -10.04
N GLN A 333 -1.62 -15.02 -9.39
CA GLN A 333 -0.76 -15.58 -8.34
C GLN A 333 -0.09 -16.90 -8.78
N VAL A 334 0.42 -16.91 -10.01
CA VAL A 334 1.17 -18.02 -10.58
C VAL A 334 2.58 -17.57 -10.94
N ARG A 335 3.43 -18.53 -11.29
CA ARG A 335 4.76 -18.21 -11.81
C ARG A 335 4.66 -17.63 -13.23
N ARG A 336 5.71 -16.91 -13.64
CA ARG A 336 5.79 -16.30 -14.97
C ARG A 336 5.68 -17.33 -16.10
N ASP A 337 6.42 -18.44 -16.01
CA ASP A 337 6.36 -19.58 -16.95
C ASP A 337 4.95 -20.19 -17.04
N THR A 338 4.28 -20.34 -15.90
CA THR A 338 2.90 -20.85 -15.82
C THR A 338 1.94 -19.89 -16.50
N ALA A 339 2.06 -18.58 -16.24
CA ALA A 339 1.26 -17.57 -16.93
C ALA A 339 1.52 -17.56 -18.44
N THR A 340 2.78 -17.66 -18.89
CA THR A 340 3.11 -17.79 -20.33
C THR A 340 2.41 -19.00 -20.94
N ASN A 341 2.57 -20.19 -20.33
CA ASN A 341 1.97 -21.42 -20.84
C ASN A 341 0.43 -21.38 -20.82
N SER A 342 -0.16 -20.73 -19.82
CA SER A 342 -1.60 -20.49 -19.76
C SER A 342 -2.06 -19.56 -20.88
N LEU A 343 -1.35 -18.46 -21.15
CA LEU A 343 -1.68 -17.55 -22.25
C LEU A 343 -1.64 -18.26 -23.62
N HIS A 344 -0.67 -19.14 -23.84
CA HIS A 344 -0.61 -19.98 -25.03
C HIS A 344 -1.84 -20.90 -25.14
N ARG A 345 -2.13 -21.71 -24.12
CA ARG A 345 -3.31 -22.60 -24.13
C ARG A 345 -4.63 -21.85 -24.29
N LEU A 346 -4.77 -20.69 -23.65
CA LEU A 346 -5.95 -19.84 -23.80
C LEU A 346 -6.09 -19.28 -25.22
N THR A 347 -4.96 -19.02 -25.88
CA THR A 347 -4.94 -18.60 -27.29
C THR A 347 -5.31 -19.75 -28.21
N ASP A 348 -4.73 -20.92 -28.00
CA ASP A 348 -5.02 -22.13 -28.79
C ASP A 348 -6.49 -22.56 -28.65
N ALA A 349 -7.08 -22.36 -27.46
CA ALA A 349 -8.50 -22.61 -27.19
C ALA A 349 -9.45 -21.52 -27.74
N GLY A 350 -8.92 -20.46 -28.36
CA GLY A 350 -9.72 -19.34 -28.87
C GLY A 350 -10.34 -18.45 -27.79
N LEU A 351 -9.97 -18.62 -26.52
CA LEU A 351 -10.45 -17.79 -25.41
C LEU A 351 -9.75 -16.43 -25.37
N LEU A 352 -8.51 -16.37 -25.85
CA LEU A 352 -7.78 -15.13 -26.13
C LEU A 352 -7.44 -15.07 -27.61
N VAL A 353 -7.66 -13.92 -28.25
CA VAL A 353 -7.29 -13.68 -29.64
C VAL A 353 -6.11 -12.72 -29.66
N PRO A 354 -4.92 -13.13 -30.15
CA PRO A 354 -3.77 -12.24 -30.26
C PRO A 354 -4.05 -11.20 -31.35
N VAL A 355 -3.95 -9.92 -30.99
CA VAL A 355 -4.14 -8.80 -31.91
C VAL A 355 -2.81 -8.26 -32.39
N LYS A 356 -1.84 -8.13 -31.47
CA LYS A 356 -0.50 -7.63 -31.77
C LYS A 356 0.53 -8.40 -30.96
N ALA A 357 1.57 -8.88 -31.63
CA ALA A 357 2.70 -9.51 -30.98
C ALA A 357 3.50 -8.52 -30.14
N ALA A 358 4.12 -9.03 -29.08
CA ALA A 358 5.02 -8.29 -28.23
C ALA A 358 6.21 -7.80 -29.04
N THR A 359 6.67 -6.62 -28.69
CA THR A 359 7.95 -6.08 -29.16
C THR A 359 8.84 -5.91 -27.94
N VAL A 360 10.09 -5.49 -28.16
CA VAL A 360 11.06 -5.28 -27.08
C VAL A 360 10.51 -4.32 -25.99
N SER A 361 9.67 -3.35 -26.36
CA SER A 361 9.12 -2.32 -25.45
C SER A 361 7.62 -2.46 -25.15
N LEU A 362 6.89 -3.32 -25.88
CA LEU A 362 5.44 -3.47 -25.79
C LEU A 362 5.06 -4.94 -25.52
N ALA A 363 4.11 -5.16 -24.61
CA ALA A 363 3.54 -6.49 -24.37
C ALA A 363 2.65 -6.95 -25.52
N ASN A 364 2.32 -8.25 -25.56
CA ASN A 364 1.28 -8.79 -26.42
C ASN A 364 -0.04 -8.05 -26.15
N VAL A 365 -0.75 -7.71 -27.23
CA VAL A 365 -2.11 -7.17 -27.18
C VAL A 365 -3.07 -8.30 -27.54
N TYR A 366 -4.07 -8.50 -26.70
CA TYR A 366 -5.09 -9.51 -26.86
C TYR A 366 -6.48 -8.89 -26.94
N ARG A 367 -7.42 -9.69 -27.42
CA ARG A 367 -8.86 -9.50 -27.30
C ARG A 367 -9.44 -10.73 -26.62
N LEU A 368 -10.47 -10.55 -25.79
CA LEU A 368 -11.22 -11.68 -25.23
C LEU A 368 -12.01 -12.34 -26.36
N GLY A 369 -11.80 -13.65 -26.58
CA GLY A 369 -12.36 -14.42 -27.70
C GLY A 369 -13.89 -14.52 -27.71
N LEU A 370 -14.53 -14.16 -26.58
CA LEU A 370 -15.98 -14.16 -26.38
C LEU A 370 -16.77 -13.26 -27.35
N LEU A 371 -16.07 -12.42 -28.13
CA LEU A 371 -16.68 -11.51 -29.10
C LEU A 371 -16.98 -12.13 -30.47
N HIS A 372 -16.36 -13.25 -30.84
CA HIS A 372 -16.51 -13.80 -32.21
C HIS A 372 -17.66 -14.79 -32.37
N SER A 373 -18.07 -15.53 -31.33
CA SER A 373 -19.09 -16.59 -31.45
C SER A 373 -20.52 -16.15 -31.14
N GLY A 374 -20.76 -14.89 -30.73
CA GLY A 374 -22.09 -14.36 -30.41
C GLY A 374 -22.78 -14.97 -29.19
N THR A 375 -22.40 -16.17 -28.78
CA THR A 375 -22.83 -16.84 -27.55
C THR A 375 -21.67 -17.61 -26.94
N LEU A 376 -21.59 -17.57 -25.62
CA LEU A 376 -20.74 -18.48 -24.84
C LEU A 376 -21.30 -19.90 -24.99
N PRO A 377 -20.47 -20.94 -25.10
CA PRO A 377 -20.97 -22.31 -25.04
C PRO A 377 -21.76 -22.48 -23.74
N LYS A 378 -23.08 -22.63 -23.86
CA LYS A 378 -23.97 -22.91 -22.74
C LYS A 378 -23.63 -24.31 -22.24
N VAL A 379 -22.92 -24.41 -21.14
CA VAL A 379 -22.84 -25.64 -20.37
C VAL A 379 -23.97 -25.65 -19.35
N SER A 380 -24.72 -26.74 -19.34
CA SER A 380 -25.86 -26.96 -18.42
C SER A 380 -25.43 -27.09 -16.96
N ASN A 381 -24.14 -27.29 -16.69
CA ASN A 381 -23.62 -27.52 -15.33
C ASN A 381 -22.72 -26.35 -14.92
N VAL A 382 -23.32 -25.41 -14.19
CA VAL A 382 -22.65 -24.19 -13.68
C VAL A 382 -21.99 -24.51 -12.34
N CYS A 383 -20.66 -24.52 -12.29
CA CYS A 383 -19.90 -24.61 -11.06
C CYS A 383 -19.44 -23.21 -10.64
N LYS A 384 -20.13 -22.58 -9.68
CA LYS A 384 -19.74 -21.28 -9.11
C LYS A 384 -18.73 -21.47 -7.96
N CYS A 385 -17.54 -22.00 -8.24
CA CYS A 385 -16.47 -22.01 -7.23
C CYS A 385 -15.50 -20.86 -7.54
N PRO A 386 -15.63 -19.65 -6.98
CA PRO A 386 -14.60 -18.63 -7.12
C PRO A 386 -13.26 -19.14 -6.56
N VAL A 387 -12.17 -18.77 -7.21
CA VAL A 387 -10.83 -19.16 -6.73
C VAL A 387 -10.42 -18.16 -5.67
N MET A 388 -10.34 -18.60 -4.41
CA MET A 388 -9.78 -17.79 -3.34
C MET A 388 -8.33 -17.40 -3.67
N GLN A 389 -8.06 -16.09 -3.71
CA GLN A 389 -6.74 -15.52 -4.00
C GLN A 389 -6.03 -15.15 -2.69
N HIS A 390 -5.43 -16.13 -2.02
CA HIS A 390 -4.63 -15.91 -0.80
C HIS A 390 -3.24 -16.52 -0.94
N ASP A 391 -2.24 -15.94 -0.27
CA ASP A 391 -0.86 -16.45 -0.27
C ASP A 391 -0.77 -17.91 0.21
N ALA A 392 -1.62 -18.29 1.17
CA ALA A 392 -1.79 -19.67 1.65
C ALA A 392 -2.13 -20.68 0.52
N PHE A 393 -2.83 -20.26 -0.53
CA PHE A 393 -3.27 -21.12 -1.64
C PHE A 393 -2.44 -20.96 -2.91
N ARG A 394 -1.29 -20.28 -2.82
CA ARG A 394 -0.41 -20.07 -3.96
C ARG A 394 0.10 -21.41 -4.53
N ALA A 395 0.27 -21.47 -5.84
CA ALA A 395 0.95 -22.59 -6.48
C ALA A 395 2.43 -22.66 -6.02
N ARG A 396 3.02 -23.86 -6.02
CA ARG A 396 4.41 -24.12 -5.58
C ARG A 396 5.39 -23.07 -6.15
N GLY A 397 5.82 -22.13 -5.32
CA GLY A 397 6.77 -21.08 -5.71
C GLY A 397 8.19 -21.63 -5.79
N TYR A 398 9.03 -21.13 -6.71
CA TYR A 398 10.48 -21.36 -6.70
C TYR A 398 11.05 -20.26 -5.80
N GLY A 399 10.75 -20.34 -4.49
CA GLY A 399 11.55 -19.63 -3.50
C GLY A 399 12.92 -20.28 -3.46
N GLN A 400 13.98 -19.52 -3.11
CA GLN A 400 15.34 -20.08 -2.98
C GLN A 400 15.42 -21.19 -1.91
N THR A 401 14.45 -21.26 -1.01
CA THR A 401 14.27 -22.38 -0.10
C THR A 401 13.26 -23.37 -0.70
N PHE A 402 13.72 -24.55 -1.10
CA PHE A 402 12.90 -25.66 -1.60
C PHE A 402 11.79 -26.14 -0.65
N LYS A 403 11.69 -25.57 0.56
CA LYS A 403 10.78 -25.98 1.64
C LYS A 403 9.40 -25.32 1.58
N ALA A 404 9.30 -24.05 1.18
CA ALA A 404 8.04 -23.30 1.30
C ALA A 404 7.13 -23.51 0.08
N SER A 405 6.01 -24.21 0.27
CA SER A 405 4.96 -24.27 -0.75
C SER A 405 3.59 -24.12 -0.14
N GLY A 406 2.80 -23.21 -0.71
CA GLY A 406 1.40 -23.05 -0.36
C GLY A 406 0.60 -24.33 -0.57
N LEU A 407 -0.65 -24.31 -0.12
CA LEU A 407 -1.58 -25.43 -0.25
C LEU A 407 -1.97 -25.69 -1.71
N GLY A 408 -1.79 -24.69 -2.58
CA GLY A 408 -2.15 -24.76 -4.00
C GLY A 408 -3.59 -24.37 -4.29
N LYS A 409 -3.87 -24.02 -5.55
CA LYS A 409 -5.17 -23.47 -5.97
C LYS A 409 -6.34 -24.43 -5.78
N SER A 410 -6.11 -25.75 -5.91
CA SER A 410 -7.15 -26.76 -5.62
C SER A 410 -7.60 -26.70 -4.16
N SER A 411 -6.67 -26.41 -3.24
CA SER A 411 -6.97 -26.27 -1.81
C SER A 411 -7.81 -25.05 -1.53
N GLY A 412 -7.48 -23.91 -2.14
CA GLY A 412 -8.30 -22.69 -2.00
C GLY A 412 -9.72 -22.89 -2.49
N MET A 413 -9.91 -23.61 -3.60
CA MET A 413 -11.24 -23.90 -4.15
C MET A 413 -12.05 -24.87 -3.28
N VAL A 414 -11.43 -25.93 -2.75
CA VAL A 414 -12.11 -26.88 -1.82
C VAL A 414 -12.47 -26.17 -0.51
N PHE A 415 -11.56 -25.38 0.04
CA PHE A 415 -11.79 -24.62 1.27
C PHE A 415 -12.91 -23.59 1.11
N ASP A 416 -12.91 -22.86 0.00
CA ASP A 416 -13.94 -21.87 -0.31
C ASP A 416 -15.33 -22.49 -0.50
N GLU A 417 -15.42 -23.68 -1.11
CA GLU A 417 -16.66 -24.44 -1.21
C GLU A 417 -17.17 -24.88 0.18
N LEU A 418 -16.27 -25.36 1.04
CA LEU A 418 -16.59 -25.75 2.41
C LEU A 418 -17.02 -24.57 3.29
N ARG A 419 -16.53 -23.36 3.04
CA ARG A 419 -16.96 -22.15 3.79
C ARG A 419 -18.36 -21.67 3.44
N ARG A 420 -18.87 -22.02 2.26
CA ARG A 420 -20.21 -21.57 1.79
C ARG A 420 -21.29 -22.63 1.91
N SER A 421 -20.90 -23.86 2.22
CA SER A 421 -21.79 -25.02 2.22
C SER A 421 -21.84 -25.66 3.60
N GLU A 422 -22.89 -26.45 3.81
CA GLU A 422 -22.95 -27.42 4.89
C GLU A 422 -21.81 -28.45 4.79
N PRO A 423 -21.52 -29.25 5.83
CA PRO A 423 -20.50 -30.29 5.77
C PRO A 423 -20.69 -31.24 4.58
N LEU A 424 -19.64 -31.44 3.77
CA LEU A 424 -19.68 -32.22 2.54
C LEU A 424 -18.76 -33.44 2.59
N THR A 425 -19.20 -34.55 1.99
CA THR A 425 -18.35 -35.70 1.69
C THR A 425 -17.35 -35.39 0.58
N VAL A 426 -16.29 -36.21 0.48
CA VAL A 426 -15.33 -36.12 -0.63
C VAL A 426 -16.01 -36.30 -2.00
N LYS A 427 -17.07 -37.12 -2.07
CA LYS A 427 -17.85 -37.34 -3.31
C LYS A 427 -18.57 -36.07 -3.72
N GLU A 428 -19.30 -35.45 -2.82
CA GLU A 428 -20.01 -34.19 -3.08
C GLU A 428 -19.03 -33.07 -3.44
N LEU A 429 -17.90 -32.95 -2.74
CA LEU A 429 -16.84 -32.00 -3.10
C LEU A 429 -16.26 -32.28 -4.48
N THR A 430 -16.10 -33.54 -4.88
CA THR A 430 -15.63 -33.93 -6.23
C THR A 430 -16.61 -33.44 -7.29
N GLU A 431 -17.90 -33.68 -7.08
CA GLU A 431 -18.98 -33.28 -8.00
C GLU A 431 -19.10 -31.75 -8.09
N ARG A 432 -19.08 -31.06 -6.95
CA ARG A 432 -19.22 -29.60 -6.89
C ARG A 432 -18.00 -28.88 -7.43
N THR A 433 -16.79 -29.36 -7.13
CA THR A 433 -15.56 -28.67 -7.54
C THR A 433 -14.99 -29.14 -8.90
N GLY A 434 -15.54 -30.23 -9.45
CA GLY A 434 -15.05 -30.86 -10.68
C GLY A 434 -13.64 -31.46 -10.57
N ARG A 435 -13.15 -31.71 -9.34
CA ARG A 435 -11.80 -32.24 -9.11
C ARG A 435 -11.81 -33.75 -8.93
N ALA A 436 -10.76 -34.41 -9.40
CA ALA A 436 -10.57 -35.82 -9.16
C ALA A 436 -10.61 -36.13 -7.65
N ARG A 437 -11.34 -37.18 -7.27
CA ARG A 437 -11.55 -37.60 -5.87
C ARG A 437 -10.25 -37.66 -5.06
N GLN A 438 -9.20 -38.24 -5.64
CA GLN A 438 -7.88 -38.34 -5.00
C GLN A 438 -7.24 -36.97 -4.73
N THR A 439 -7.49 -35.98 -5.59
CA THR A 439 -7.01 -34.61 -5.39
C THR A 439 -7.75 -33.94 -4.24
N VAL A 440 -9.08 -34.07 -4.17
CA VAL A 440 -9.90 -33.53 -3.08
C VAL A 440 -9.45 -34.13 -1.74
N TRP A 441 -9.33 -35.46 -1.67
CA TRP A 441 -8.87 -36.15 -0.47
C TRP A 441 -7.50 -35.65 0.00
N ARG A 442 -6.49 -35.64 -0.90
CA ARG A 442 -5.13 -35.19 -0.57
C ARG A 442 -5.10 -33.74 -0.04
N VAL A 443 -5.94 -32.89 -0.62
CA VAL A 443 -6.06 -31.49 -0.23
C VAL A 443 -6.67 -31.36 1.17
N LEU A 444 -7.76 -32.07 1.46
CA LEU A 444 -8.41 -32.08 2.78
C LEU A 444 -7.44 -32.58 3.85
N SER A 445 -6.76 -33.71 3.62
CA SER A 445 -5.77 -34.24 4.55
C SER A 445 -4.64 -33.26 4.85
N ARG A 446 -4.21 -32.49 3.85
CA ARG A 446 -3.18 -31.46 4.03
C ARG A 446 -3.70 -30.26 4.82
N MET A 447 -4.92 -29.81 4.55
CA MET A 447 -5.55 -28.67 5.25
C MET A 447 -5.92 -29.00 6.70
N ALA A 448 -6.25 -30.26 7.00
CA ALA A 448 -6.52 -30.73 8.36
C ALA A 448 -5.27 -30.75 9.25
N ARG A 449 -4.07 -30.68 8.65
CA ARG A 449 -2.81 -30.97 9.34
C ARG A 449 -1.67 -30.06 8.87
N VAL A 450 -1.96 -28.76 8.71
CA VAL A 450 -0.91 -27.76 8.50
C VAL A 450 -0.14 -27.63 9.81
N VAL A 451 1.18 -27.81 9.78
CA VAL A 451 2.04 -27.67 10.96
C VAL A 451 2.77 -26.33 10.85
N ASP A 452 2.75 -25.55 11.93
CA ASP A 452 3.62 -24.40 12.06
C ASP A 452 5.00 -24.88 12.54
N ASP A 453 5.99 -24.87 11.65
CA ASP A 453 7.35 -25.34 11.94
C ASP A 453 8.02 -24.57 13.11
N SER A 454 7.55 -23.35 13.42
CA SER A 454 8.11 -22.53 14.48
C SER A 454 7.58 -22.87 15.87
N THR A 455 6.31 -23.32 15.97
CA THR A 455 5.65 -23.62 17.25
C THR A 455 5.36 -25.11 17.45
N GLY A 456 5.38 -25.91 16.38
CA GLY A 456 4.92 -27.30 16.36
C GLY A 456 3.39 -27.46 16.38
N GLU A 457 2.63 -26.36 16.40
CA GLU A 457 1.17 -26.38 16.47
C GLU A 457 0.54 -26.89 15.16
N ILE A 458 -0.53 -27.67 15.26
CA ILE A 458 -1.35 -28.08 14.12
C ILE A 458 -2.44 -27.04 13.88
N LEU A 459 -2.29 -26.27 12.80
CA LEU A 459 -3.24 -25.27 12.34
C LEU A 459 -4.27 -25.92 11.39
N ALA A 460 -5.20 -26.69 11.94
CA ALA A 460 -6.25 -27.34 11.14
C ALA A 460 -7.19 -26.29 10.53
N MET A 461 -7.35 -26.30 9.21
CA MET A 461 -8.30 -25.41 8.50
C MET A 461 -9.66 -26.07 8.29
N VAL A 462 -9.69 -27.39 8.24
CA VAL A 462 -10.88 -28.21 8.03
C VAL A 462 -10.89 -29.34 9.04
N GLU A 463 -12.08 -29.80 9.37
CA GLU A 463 -12.29 -30.95 10.25
C GLU A 463 -13.28 -31.93 9.62
N GLN A 464 -13.17 -33.20 10.01
CA GLN A 464 -14.03 -34.28 9.56
C GLN A 464 -14.91 -34.74 10.72
N ASP A 465 -16.22 -34.86 10.48
CA ASP A 465 -17.15 -35.44 11.45
C ASP A 465 -17.12 -36.99 11.41
N ASP A 466 -17.80 -37.62 12.38
CA ASP A 466 -17.91 -39.08 12.48
C ASP A 466 -18.61 -39.71 11.26
N GLY A 467 -19.43 -38.93 10.55
CA GLY A 467 -20.09 -39.32 9.30
C GLY A 467 -19.19 -39.23 8.06
N GLY A 468 -17.92 -38.82 8.23
CA GLY A 468 -16.95 -38.68 7.16
C GLY A 468 -17.14 -37.43 6.30
N LYS A 469 -18.01 -36.49 6.71
CA LYS A 469 -18.20 -35.19 6.06
C LYS A 469 -17.16 -34.20 6.58
N TRP A 470 -16.74 -33.29 5.71
CA TRP A 470 -15.75 -32.27 6.00
C TRP A 470 -16.43 -30.91 6.12
N ARG A 471 -15.96 -30.08 7.06
CA ARG A 471 -16.36 -28.67 7.17
C ARG A 471 -15.15 -27.76 7.35
N ALA A 472 -15.27 -26.51 6.91
CA ALA A 472 -14.27 -25.49 7.21
C ALA A 472 -14.45 -25.03 8.66
N ARG A 473 -13.34 -24.73 9.36
CA ARG A 473 -13.39 -24.10 10.67
C ARG A 473 -13.68 -22.60 10.53
N ASP A 474 -14.40 -22.03 11.49
CA ASP A 474 -14.78 -20.61 11.47
C ASP A 474 -13.63 -19.68 11.89
N ASP A 475 -12.69 -20.19 12.68
CA ASP A 475 -11.59 -19.46 13.31
C ASP A 475 -10.27 -19.49 12.51
N VAL A 476 -10.34 -19.77 11.20
CA VAL A 476 -9.14 -19.92 10.36
C VAL A 476 -8.54 -18.56 9.99
N ASP A 477 -7.40 -18.24 10.59
CA ASP A 477 -6.52 -17.14 10.17
C ASP A 477 -5.64 -17.57 8.99
N LEU A 478 -6.00 -17.13 7.78
CA LEU A 478 -5.26 -17.46 6.55
C LEU A 478 -3.85 -16.86 6.49
N ASP A 479 -3.59 -15.75 7.18
CA ASP A 479 -2.26 -15.14 7.25
C ASP A 479 -1.35 -15.96 8.15
N ARG A 480 -1.87 -16.46 9.27
CA ARG A 480 -1.17 -17.42 10.14
C ARG A 480 -0.82 -18.70 9.38
N ILE A 481 -1.77 -19.25 8.63
CA ILE A 481 -1.53 -20.41 7.74
C ILE A 481 -0.46 -20.07 6.69
N ALA A 482 -0.52 -18.90 6.08
CA ALA A 482 0.46 -18.48 5.08
C ALA A 482 1.87 -18.35 5.68
N LYS A 483 1.99 -17.86 6.92
CA LYS A 483 3.26 -17.78 7.67
C LYS A 483 3.82 -19.16 7.97
N ALA A 484 2.99 -20.08 8.50
CA ALA A 484 3.38 -21.47 8.75
C ALA A 484 3.88 -22.18 7.49
N LEU A 485 3.27 -21.88 6.33
CA LEU A 485 3.69 -22.44 5.04
C LEU A 485 4.89 -21.72 4.39
N GLY A 486 5.40 -20.64 5.00
CA GLY A 486 6.47 -19.80 4.46
C GLY A 486 6.06 -19.06 3.17
N THR A 487 4.76 -18.81 2.99
CA THR A 487 4.19 -18.16 1.80
C THR A 487 3.70 -16.73 2.02
N PHE A 488 3.59 -16.31 3.29
CA PHE A 488 3.15 -14.97 3.66
C PHE A 488 4.02 -13.88 3.00
N GLY A 489 3.39 -12.88 2.40
CA GLY A 489 4.08 -11.80 1.68
C GLY A 489 4.65 -12.23 0.32
N GLY A 490 4.40 -13.48 -0.10
CA GLY A 490 4.93 -14.01 -1.34
C GLY A 490 4.46 -13.25 -2.57
N ASN A 491 3.24 -12.71 -2.56
CA ASN A 491 2.74 -11.85 -3.64
C ASN A 491 3.50 -10.52 -3.69
N ALA A 492 3.68 -9.85 -2.55
CA ALA A 492 4.43 -8.59 -2.45
C ALA A 492 5.86 -8.77 -2.94
N GLU A 493 6.53 -9.87 -2.53
CA GLU A 493 7.88 -10.19 -2.97
C GLU A 493 7.97 -10.48 -4.49
N GLN A 494 6.97 -11.18 -5.06
CA GLN A 494 6.91 -11.36 -6.52
C GLN A 494 6.72 -10.03 -7.25
N LYS A 495 5.86 -9.15 -6.75
CA LYS A 495 5.65 -7.80 -7.31
C LYS A 495 6.96 -7.00 -7.26
N ARG A 496 7.68 -7.02 -6.13
CA ARG A 496 8.98 -6.36 -5.96
C ARG A 496 10.00 -6.86 -6.97
N ARG A 497 10.22 -8.18 -7.04
CA ARG A 497 11.14 -8.79 -8.01
C ARG A 497 10.77 -8.43 -9.45
N HIS A 498 9.50 -8.52 -9.82
CA HIS A 498 9.07 -8.12 -11.17
C HIS A 498 9.25 -6.62 -11.43
N ALA A 499 9.11 -5.75 -10.41
CA ALA A 499 9.39 -4.33 -10.53
C ALA A 499 10.88 -4.07 -10.79
N GLU A 500 11.76 -4.79 -10.10
CA GLU A 500 13.22 -4.75 -10.33
C GLU A 500 13.57 -5.25 -11.73
N GLU A 501 13.02 -6.39 -12.17
CA GLU A 501 13.19 -6.88 -13.54
C GLU A 501 12.71 -5.87 -14.59
N ARG A 502 11.57 -5.20 -14.35
CA ARG A 502 11.04 -4.16 -15.24
C ARG A 502 11.98 -2.95 -15.29
N ARG A 503 12.58 -2.55 -14.15
CA ARG A 503 13.55 -1.46 -14.08
C ARG A 503 14.82 -1.81 -14.86
N ALA A 504 15.41 -2.98 -14.58
CA ALA A 504 16.60 -3.46 -15.28
C ALA A 504 16.37 -3.57 -16.80
N HIS A 505 15.20 -4.06 -17.23
CA HIS A 505 14.83 -4.11 -18.65
C HIS A 505 14.79 -2.72 -19.28
N ARG A 506 14.14 -1.74 -18.63
CA ARG A 506 14.10 -0.35 -19.13
C ARG A 506 15.49 0.27 -19.23
N GLU A 507 16.34 0.04 -18.25
CA GLU A 507 17.73 0.52 -18.27
C GLU A 507 18.52 -0.10 -19.42
N SER A 508 18.32 -1.39 -19.71
CA SER A 508 18.93 -2.07 -20.85
C SER A 508 18.51 -1.41 -22.17
N LEU A 509 17.22 -1.14 -22.37
CA LEU A 509 16.72 -0.47 -23.58
C LEU A 509 17.29 0.93 -23.76
N GLN A 510 17.39 1.70 -22.66
CA GLN A 510 18.00 3.02 -22.72
C GLN A 510 19.49 2.97 -23.08
N ARG A 511 20.22 1.94 -22.64
CA ARG A 511 21.63 1.73 -23.01
C ARG A 511 21.75 1.38 -24.49
N GLU A 512 20.92 0.49 -25.00
CA GLU A 512 20.89 0.11 -26.42
C GLU A 512 20.53 1.30 -27.32
N ASP A 513 19.53 2.11 -26.96
CA ASP A 513 19.14 3.30 -27.72
C ASP A 513 20.26 4.35 -27.74
N LYS A 514 20.95 4.58 -26.61
CA LYS A 514 22.13 5.44 -26.54
C LYS A 514 23.28 4.93 -27.41
N GLN A 515 23.50 3.62 -27.45
CA GLN A 515 24.54 3.00 -28.27
C GLN A 515 24.22 3.12 -29.76
N LYS A 516 22.95 2.88 -30.16
CA LYS A 516 22.49 3.10 -31.54
C LYS A 516 22.66 4.55 -31.97
N TRP A 517 22.33 5.51 -31.09
CA TRP A 517 22.51 6.93 -31.37
C TRP A 517 23.99 7.29 -31.57
N ARG A 518 24.90 6.74 -30.75
CA ARG A 518 26.36 6.94 -30.92
C ARG A 518 26.91 6.33 -32.23
N ASN A 519 26.34 5.21 -32.66
CA ASN A 519 26.79 4.50 -33.85
C ASN A 519 26.11 4.97 -35.15
N THR A 520 25.12 5.85 -35.07
CA THR A 520 24.48 6.42 -36.27
C THR A 520 25.43 7.46 -36.84
N PRO A 521 26.03 7.24 -38.04
CA PRO A 521 26.96 8.20 -38.61
C PRO A 521 26.25 9.55 -38.75
N ARG A 522 26.85 10.59 -38.15
CA ARG A 522 26.38 11.96 -38.32
C ARG A 522 26.54 12.30 -39.80
N ARG A 523 25.47 12.19 -40.58
CA ARG A 523 25.44 12.79 -41.92
C ARG A 523 25.58 14.30 -41.70
N CYS A 524 26.78 14.82 -41.96
CA CYS A 524 27.00 16.25 -42.03
C CYS A 524 26.03 16.82 -43.06
N ALA A 525 25.14 17.69 -42.60
CA ALA A 525 24.36 18.58 -43.45
C ALA A 525 25.27 19.72 -43.90
#